data_AF-A0AAN7DHM9-F1
#
_entry.id   AF-A0AAN7DHM9-F1
#
_cell.length_a   1.000
_cell.length_b   1.000
_cell.length_c   1.000
_cell.angle_alpha   90.00
_cell.angle_beta   90.00
_cell.angle_gamma   90.00
#
_symmetry.space_group_name_H-M   'P 1'
#
loop_
_entity.id
_entity.type
_entity.pdbx_description
1 polymer ?
#
loop_
_entity_poly.entity_id
_entity_poly.type
_entity_poly.pdbx_seq_one_letter_code
_entity_poly.pdbx_strand_id
1 'polypeptide(L)'
;MSLVSRGLRSGALDNPRAAQESLRSMGHDMSINGIRKSLRRNGLKSRRKVKTKFVSKTNKQLRLAWAKKHRHLTIADWRRWMFSDETRINLWGSDGNSFYWTNGDRTMQPHQVKPQVQGNDGGVMFWSSITADGPGYSTTIIDGSVNSDLYVDILKTSLVDTLEHFGKTPSDVRI
;
A
#
# COMPACT_ATOMS: atom_id res chain seq x y z
N MET A 1 -31.49 3.31 18.31
CA MET A 1 -30.40 3.07 17.32
C MET A 1 -30.44 1.63 16.87
N SER A 2 -30.36 1.34 15.56
CA SER A 2 -30.44 -0.06 15.06
C SER A 2 -29.22 -0.90 15.44
N LEU A 3 -29.44 -2.21 15.62
CA LEU A 3 -28.42 -3.22 15.96
C LEU A 3 -27.22 -3.16 15.00
N VAL A 4 -27.51 -2.97 13.71
CA VAL A 4 -26.52 -2.76 12.64
C VAL A 4 -25.68 -1.51 12.83
N SER A 5 -26.30 -0.39 13.22
CA SER A 5 -25.58 0.87 13.48
C SER A 5 -24.68 0.76 14.72
N ARG A 6 -25.09 -0.02 15.73
CA ARG A 6 -24.27 -0.31 16.92
C ARG A 6 -23.09 -1.21 16.56
N GLY A 7 -23.30 -2.28 15.80
CA GLY A 7 -22.25 -3.22 15.39
C GLY A 7 -21.17 -2.58 14.53
N LEU A 8 -21.54 -1.70 13.59
CA LEU A 8 -20.57 -0.96 12.77
C LEU A 8 -19.74 0.07 13.57
N ARG A 9 -20.28 0.60 14.67
CA ARG A 9 -19.55 1.54 15.54
C ARG A 9 -18.61 0.86 16.52
N SER A 10 -19.02 -0.30 17.04
CA SER A 10 -18.17 -1.08 17.96
C SER A 10 -17.08 -1.86 17.23
N GLY A 11 -17.10 -1.90 15.89
CA GLY A 11 -16.21 -2.73 15.09
C GLY A 11 -16.61 -4.22 15.07
N ALA A 12 -17.80 -4.57 15.57
CA ALA A 12 -18.34 -5.94 15.48
C ALA A 12 -18.81 -6.29 14.06
N LEU A 13 -19.05 -5.27 13.22
CA LEU A 13 -19.32 -5.41 11.80
C LEU A 13 -18.38 -4.48 11.03
N ASP A 14 -17.70 -5.01 10.01
CA ASP A 14 -16.69 -4.23 9.28
C ASP A 14 -17.28 -3.37 8.16
N ASN A 15 -18.36 -3.84 7.52
CA ASN A 15 -18.90 -3.23 6.31
C ASN A 15 -20.38 -3.56 6.10
N PRO A 16 -21.08 -2.89 5.16
CA PRO A 16 -22.50 -3.15 4.89
C PRO A 16 -22.82 -4.58 4.42
N ARG A 17 -21.85 -5.33 3.92
CA ARG A 17 -22.02 -6.74 3.53
C ARG A 17 -22.03 -7.65 4.75
N ALA A 18 -21.11 -7.45 5.69
CA ALA A 18 -21.14 -8.10 7.01
C ALA A 18 -22.46 -7.80 7.75
N ALA A 19 -22.94 -6.56 7.65
CA ALA A 19 -24.26 -6.20 8.18
C ALA A 19 -25.42 -6.92 7.48
N GLN A 20 -25.33 -7.15 6.17
CA GLN A 20 -26.34 -7.91 5.43
C GLN A 20 -26.36 -9.39 5.85
N GLU A 21 -25.20 -10.01 5.96
CA GLU A 21 -25.05 -11.40 6.41
C GLU A 21 -25.59 -11.59 7.83
N SER A 22 -25.28 -10.66 8.73
CA SER A 22 -25.82 -10.65 10.10
C SER A 22 -27.34 -10.46 10.13
N LEU A 23 -27.91 -9.59 9.29
CA LEU A 23 -29.36 -9.43 9.19
C LEU A 23 -30.04 -10.69 8.64
N ARG A 24 -29.43 -11.33 7.64
CA ARG A 24 -29.94 -12.57 7.06
C ARG A 24 -29.95 -13.72 8.06
N SER A 25 -28.91 -13.86 8.89
CA SER A 25 -28.89 -14.87 9.95
C SER A 25 -29.94 -14.63 11.03
N MET A 26 -30.40 -13.38 11.19
CA MET A 26 -31.53 -13.00 12.05
C MET A 26 -32.90 -13.09 11.35
N GLY A 27 -32.97 -13.64 10.13
CA GLY A 27 -34.23 -13.81 9.39
C GLY A 27 -34.72 -12.54 8.66
N HIS A 28 -33.88 -11.52 8.54
CA HIS A 28 -34.21 -10.29 7.83
C HIS A 28 -33.48 -10.21 6.49
N ASP A 29 -34.22 -10.20 5.38
CA ASP A 29 -33.63 -9.91 4.07
C ASP A 29 -33.67 -8.41 3.79
N MET A 30 -32.48 -7.82 3.63
CA MET A 30 -32.32 -6.42 3.31
C MET A 30 -31.24 -6.28 2.26
N SER A 31 -31.50 -5.46 1.24
CA SER A 31 -30.46 -5.14 0.25
C SER A 31 -29.36 -4.29 0.87
N ILE A 32 -28.13 -4.43 0.35
CA ILE A 32 -26.99 -3.60 0.75
C ILE A 32 -27.32 -2.10 0.60
N ASN A 33 -28.10 -1.73 -0.43
CA ASN A 33 -28.53 -0.36 -0.63
C ASN A 33 -29.51 0.11 0.46
N GLY A 34 -30.43 -0.76 0.89
CA GLY A 34 -31.31 -0.51 2.04
C GLY A 34 -30.52 -0.26 3.32
N ILE A 35 -29.49 -1.08 3.57
CA ILE A 35 -28.58 -0.94 4.72
C ILE A 35 -27.84 0.42 4.65
N ARG A 36 -27.23 0.76 3.51
CA ARG A 36 -26.55 2.05 3.32
C ARG A 36 -27.48 3.25 3.55
N LYS A 37 -28.73 3.17 3.06
CA LYS A 37 -29.73 4.24 3.23
C LYS A 37 -30.14 4.38 4.70
N SER A 38 -30.33 3.25 5.39
CA SER A 38 -30.61 3.21 6.83
C SER A 38 -29.46 3.82 7.64
N LEU A 39 -28.21 3.47 7.34
CA LEU A 39 -27.04 4.05 8.00
C LEU A 39 -26.96 5.56 7.84
N ARG A 40 -27.20 6.07 6.62
CA ARG A 40 -27.22 7.51 6.35
C ARG A 40 -28.36 8.22 7.09
N ARG A 41 -29.57 7.63 7.14
CA ARG A 41 -30.70 8.14 7.93
C ARG A 41 -30.38 8.23 9.42
N ASN A 42 -29.55 7.31 9.94
CA ASN A 42 -29.08 7.31 11.32
C ASN A 42 -27.86 8.23 11.55
N GLY A 43 -27.47 9.05 10.57
CA GLY A 43 -26.38 10.01 10.69
C GLY A 43 -24.97 9.45 10.47
N LEU A 44 -24.82 8.19 10.06
CA LEU A 44 -23.51 7.61 9.77
C LEU A 44 -23.05 7.96 8.35
N LYS A 45 -21.77 8.31 8.23
CA LYS A 45 -21.07 8.59 6.97
C LYS A 45 -19.96 7.58 6.77
N SER A 46 -19.80 7.14 5.52
CA SER A 46 -18.65 6.32 5.14
C SER A 46 -17.42 7.20 4.96
N ARG A 47 -16.30 6.82 5.58
CA ARG A 47 -14.99 7.47 5.42
C ARG A 47 -13.94 6.45 5.03
N ARG A 48 -12.96 6.88 4.24
CA ARG A 48 -11.81 6.04 3.89
C ARG A 48 -10.93 5.83 5.13
N LYS A 49 -10.56 4.58 5.43
CA LYS A 49 -9.56 4.29 6.46
C LYS A 49 -8.24 4.93 6.03
N VAL A 50 -7.59 5.65 6.93
CA VAL A 50 -6.29 6.26 6.66
C VAL A 50 -5.24 5.16 6.71
N LYS A 51 -4.54 4.93 5.59
CA LYS A 51 -3.27 4.19 5.58
C LYS A 51 -2.20 5.16 6.05
N THR A 52 -1.66 5.00 7.25
CA THR A 52 -0.55 5.83 7.72
C THR A 52 0.61 4.95 8.16
N LYS A 53 1.78 5.19 7.58
CA LYS A 53 3.06 4.75 8.14
C LYS A 53 3.52 5.88 9.05
N PHE A 54 3.61 5.63 10.36
CA PHE A 54 4.18 6.63 11.27
C PHE A 54 5.65 6.84 10.93
N VAL A 55 6.00 8.02 10.41
CA VAL A 55 7.41 8.40 10.17
C VAL A 55 7.95 9.02 11.45
N SER A 56 9.01 8.43 12.00
CA SER A 56 9.70 8.95 13.20
C SER A 56 10.21 10.37 12.97
N LYS A 57 10.39 11.14 14.06
CA LYS A 57 10.96 12.49 14.00
C LYS A 57 12.34 12.48 13.32
N THR A 58 13.16 11.48 13.63
CA THR A 58 14.47 11.25 13.02
C THR A 58 14.37 11.05 11.51
N ASN A 59 13.49 10.17 11.05
CA ASN A 59 13.33 9.91 9.62
C ASN A 59 12.80 11.14 8.87
N LYS A 60 11.96 11.97 9.50
CA LYS A 60 11.53 13.26 8.91
C LYS A 60 12.72 14.21 8.70
N GLN A 61 13.63 14.31 9.67
CA GLN A 61 14.81 15.16 9.58
C GLN A 61 15.77 14.67 8.49
N LEU A 62 16.03 13.36 8.43
CA LEU A 62 16.88 12.76 7.40
C LEU A 62 16.33 12.99 5.99
N ARG A 63 15.03 12.76 5.80
CA ARG A 63 14.35 13.03 4.51
C ARG A 63 14.44 14.51 4.12
N LEU A 64 14.26 15.43 5.08
CA LEU A 64 14.39 16.87 4.81
C LEU A 64 15.82 17.26 4.45
N ALA A 65 16.82 16.72 5.15
CA ALA A 65 18.22 16.96 4.85
C ALA A 65 18.59 16.46 3.45
N TRP A 66 18.14 15.25 3.10
CA TRP A 66 18.35 14.68 1.76
C TRP A 66 17.69 15.55 0.68
N ALA A 67 16.44 16.00 0.88
CA ALA A 67 15.76 16.87 -0.07
C ALA A 67 16.47 18.22 -0.22
N LYS A 68 16.92 18.83 0.90
CA LYS A 68 17.68 20.08 0.88
C LYS A 68 19.03 19.94 0.17
N LYS A 69 19.70 18.79 0.28
CA LYS A 69 20.97 18.49 -0.36
C LYS A 69 20.83 18.37 -1.89
N HIS A 70 19.74 17.75 -2.35
CA HIS A 70 19.52 17.46 -3.78
C HIS A 70 18.56 18.44 -4.48
N ARG A 71 18.10 19.50 -3.79
CA ARG A 71 17.12 20.47 -4.33
C ARG A 71 17.54 21.18 -5.62
N HIS A 72 18.84 21.25 -5.87
CA HIS A 72 19.44 21.96 -7.00
C HIS A 72 19.96 21.02 -8.09
N LEU A 73 19.67 19.71 -8.00
CA LEU A 73 20.01 18.77 -9.06
C LEU A 73 19.28 19.14 -10.35
N THR A 74 20.04 19.21 -11.44
CA THR A 74 19.51 19.48 -12.77
C THR A 74 18.86 18.23 -13.36
N ILE A 75 18.12 18.40 -14.47
CA ILE A 75 17.60 17.25 -15.22
C ILE A 75 18.74 16.30 -15.62
N ALA A 76 19.87 16.84 -16.08
CA ALA A 76 21.03 16.05 -16.47
C ALA A 76 21.61 15.25 -15.29
N ASP A 77 21.59 15.82 -14.08
CA ASP A 77 21.99 15.09 -12.87
C ASP A 77 21.02 13.95 -12.57
N TRP A 78 19.70 14.22 -12.60
CA TRP A 78 18.68 13.19 -12.38
C TRP A 78 18.72 12.06 -13.41
N ARG A 79 19.15 12.33 -14.65
CA ARG A 79 19.32 11.28 -15.68
C ARG A 79 20.39 10.24 -15.32
N ARG A 80 21.30 10.57 -14.39
CA ARG A 80 22.28 9.62 -13.87
C ARG A 80 21.72 8.77 -12.73
N TRP A 81 20.54 9.09 -12.21
CA TRP A 81 19.94 8.29 -11.14
C TRP A 81 19.22 7.09 -11.72
N MET A 82 19.43 5.96 -11.06
CA MET A 82 18.75 4.71 -11.29
C MET A 82 18.01 4.33 -10.02
N PHE A 83 16.71 4.12 -10.13
CA PHE A 83 15.88 3.74 -9.00
C PHE A 83 15.59 2.26 -9.09
N SER A 84 15.77 1.53 -8.00
CA SER A 84 15.31 0.15 -7.84
C SER A 84 14.33 0.06 -6.68
N ASP A 85 13.40 -0.88 -6.77
CA ASP A 85 12.48 -1.19 -5.68
C ASP A 85 11.97 -2.63 -5.83
N GLU A 86 11.48 -3.19 -4.73
CA GLU A 86 10.78 -4.46 -4.70
C GLU A 86 9.27 -4.23 -4.56
N THR A 87 8.49 -4.89 -5.42
CA THR A 87 7.03 -4.83 -5.36
C THR A 87 6.42 -6.22 -5.29
N ARG A 88 5.37 -6.37 -4.48
CA ARG A 88 4.60 -7.60 -4.40
C ARG A 88 3.29 -7.42 -5.16
N ILE A 89 3.09 -8.22 -6.19
CA ILE A 89 1.82 -8.30 -6.91
C ILE A 89 0.98 -9.40 -6.26
N ASN A 90 -0.06 -9.01 -5.53
CA ASN A 90 -0.96 -9.96 -4.88
C ASN A 90 -1.85 -10.64 -5.92
N LEU A 91 -1.91 -11.98 -5.87
CA LEU A 91 -2.79 -12.78 -6.73
C LEU A 91 -4.24 -12.71 -6.24
N TRP A 92 -4.42 -12.58 -4.92
CA TRP A 92 -5.72 -12.50 -4.27
C TRP A 92 -5.81 -11.28 -3.35
N GLY A 93 -6.93 -10.57 -3.45
CA GLY A 93 -7.22 -9.40 -2.62
C GLY A 93 -6.55 -8.12 -3.11
N SER A 94 -7.30 -7.03 -3.13
CA SER A 94 -6.73 -5.71 -3.43
C SER A 94 -6.09 -5.11 -2.18
N ASP A 95 -4.95 -4.44 -2.36
CA ASP A 95 -4.45 -3.47 -1.38
C ASP A 95 -5.39 -2.27 -1.20
N GLY A 96 -6.52 -2.24 -1.89
CA GLY A 96 -7.44 -1.12 -2.10
C GLY A 96 -7.95 -0.41 -0.84
N ASN A 97 -8.72 0.64 -1.12
CA ASN A 97 -9.30 1.51 -0.11
C ASN A 97 -10.28 0.71 0.76
N SER A 98 -10.00 0.62 2.06
CA SER A 98 -10.98 0.19 3.04
C SER A 98 -11.74 1.40 3.58
N PHE A 99 -13.00 1.19 3.94
CA PHE A 99 -13.88 2.23 4.47
C PHE A 99 -14.38 1.81 5.84
N TYR A 100 -14.72 2.79 6.68
CA TYR A 100 -15.43 2.59 7.93
C TYR A 100 -16.62 3.55 7.99
N TRP A 101 -17.58 3.29 8.87
CA TRP A 101 -18.76 4.13 9.07
C TRP A 101 -18.66 4.86 10.40
N THR A 102 -18.85 6.17 10.40
CA THR A 102 -18.73 7.03 11.59
C THR A 102 -19.80 8.12 11.59
N ASN A 103 -20.22 8.55 12.77
CA ASN A 103 -21.04 9.73 13.04
C ASN A 103 -20.22 11.04 13.07
N GLY A 104 -18.89 10.99 13.01
CA GLY A 104 -18.02 12.17 13.05
C GLY A 104 -17.24 12.35 14.36
N ASP A 105 -17.16 11.33 15.22
CA ASP A 105 -16.34 11.37 16.43
C ASP A 105 -14.87 11.68 16.10
N ARG A 106 -14.24 12.54 16.92
CA ARG A 106 -12.90 13.09 16.67
C ARG A 106 -11.76 12.09 16.93
N THR A 107 -12.01 11.04 17.70
CA THR A 107 -10.98 10.08 18.12
C THR A 107 -11.08 8.80 17.31
N MET A 108 -10.04 8.52 16.52
CA MET A 108 -9.98 7.36 15.64
C MET A 108 -9.77 6.07 16.45
N GLN A 109 -10.64 5.09 16.25
CA GLN A 109 -10.60 3.79 16.92
C GLN A 109 -9.75 2.77 16.14
N PRO A 110 -9.17 1.73 16.78
CA PRO A 110 -8.31 0.75 16.09
C PRO A 110 -8.95 0.11 14.84
N HIS A 111 -10.23 -0.24 14.88
CA HIS A 111 -10.96 -0.82 13.75
C HIS A 111 -11.17 0.16 12.57
N GLN A 112 -10.92 1.46 12.77
CA GLN A 112 -11.07 2.52 11.76
C GLN A 112 -9.75 2.78 10.99
N VAL A 113 -8.67 2.13 11.40
CA VAL A 113 -7.38 2.11 10.69
C VAL A 113 -7.29 0.83 9.87
N LYS A 114 -6.68 0.88 8.68
CA LYS A 114 -6.31 -0.35 7.94
C LYS A 114 -4.95 -0.78 8.47
N PRO A 115 -4.83 -1.90 9.21
CA PRO A 115 -3.51 -2.45 9.49
C PRO A 115 -2.87 -2.82 8.16
N GLN A 116 -1.61 -2.43 7.96
CA GLN A 116 -0.85 -2.92 6.83
C GLN A 116 -0.35 -4.33 7.21
N VAL A 117 -1.22 -5.32 7.03
CA VAL A 117 -0.83 -6.73 7.20
C VAL A 117 -0.05 -7.12 5.95
N GLN A 118 1.22 -7.48 6.12
CA GLN A 118 2.01 -8.08 5.06
C GLN A 118 1.57 -9.54 4.96
N GLY A 119 0.47 -9.77 4.23
CA GLY A 119 -0.14 -11.09 4.10
C GLY A 119 0.67 -11.98 3.15
N ASN A 120 0.86 -13.23 3.54
CA ASN A 120 1.47 -14.29 2.73
C ASN A 120 0.48 -14.96 1.75
N ASP A 121 -0.64 -14.30 1.43
CA ASP A 121 -1.81 -14.90 0.77
C ASP A 121 -1.68 -15.04 -0.76
N GLY A 122 -0.55 -15.56 -1.23
CA GLY A 122 -0.32 -15.78 -2.66
C GLY A 122 -0.08 -14.47 -3.42
N GLY A 123 1.17 -14.20 -3.73
CA GLY A 123 1.56 -13.05 -4.55
C GLY A 123 3.00 -13.23 -5.01
N VAL A 124 3.32 -12.66 -6.16
CA VAL A 124 4.66 -12.76 -6.74
C VAL A 124 5.42 -11.48 -6.39
N MET A 125 6.61 -11.64 -5.84
CA MET A 125 7.50 -10.51 -5.57
C MET A 125 8.40 -10.27 -6.78
N PHE A 126 8.57 -9.02 -7.13
CA PHE A 126 9.42 -8.59 -8.24
C PHE A 126 10.43 -7.58 -7.72
N TRP A 127 11.67 -7.73 -8.16
CA TRP A 127 12.63 -6.65 -8.18
C TRP A 127 12.62 -6.02 -9.56
N SER A 128 12.68 -4.71 -9.65
CA SER A 128 12.85 -4.00 -10.92
C SER A 128 13.62 -2.70 -10.70
N SER A 129 14.07 -2.12 -11.80
CA SER A 129 14.76 -0.85 -11.80
C SER A 129 14.29 0.04 -12.94
N ILE A 130 14.48 1.36 -12.79
CA ILE A 130 14.09 2.37 -13.76
C ILE A 130 15.21 3.39 -13.88
N THR A 131 15.56 3.73 -15.12
CA THR A 131 16.48 4.82 -15.46
C THR A 131 15.71 5.93 -16.18
N ALA A 132 16.36 7.06 -16.44
CA ALA A 132 15.78 8.11 -17.27
C ALA A 132 15.62 7.72 -18.76
N ASP A 133 16.24 6.62 -19.19
CA ASP A 133 16.15 6.11 -20.56
C ASP A 133 15.05 5.05 -20.71
N GLY A 134 14.58 4.47 -19.60
CA GLY A 134 13.46 3.53 -19.61
C GLY A 134 13.44 2.57 -18.42
N PRO A 135 12.45 1.65 -18.41
CA PRO A 135 12.41 0.55 -17.46
C PRO A 135 13.59 -0.41 -17.69
N GLY A 136 14.20 -0.86 -16.62
CA GLY A 136 15.21 -1.90 -16.62
C GLY A 136 14.63 -3.31 -16.60
N TYR A 137 15.52 -4.30 -16.57
CA TYR A 137 15.12 -5.69 -16.39
C TYR A 137 14.51 -5.92 -15.01
N SER A 138 13.61 -6.89 -14.97
CA SER A 138 12.83 -7.23 -13.78
C SER A 138 13.05 -8.70 -13.45
N THR A 139 13.21 -9.01 -12.17
CA THR A 139 13.46 -10.37 -11.69
C THR A 139 12.36 -10.81 -10.76
N THR A 140 11.82 -11.98 -11.06
CA THR A 140 10.81 -12.62 -10.22
C THR A 140 11.50 -13.30 -9.05
N ILE A 141 11.05 -12.98 -7.83
CA ILE A 141 11.51 -13.60 -6.59
C ILE A 141 10.47 -14.64 -6.19
N ILE A 142 10.83 -15.92 -6.38
CA ILE A 142 9.90 -17.06 -6.26
C ILE A 142 9.89 -17.60 -4.82
N ASP A 143 11.05 -17.62 -4.14
CA ASP A 143 11.21 -18.23 -2.82
C ASP A 143 11.46 -17.20 -1.70
N GLY A 144 10.44 -17.00 -0.87
CA GLY A 144 10.59 -16.39 0.46
C GLY A 144 10.90 -14.89 0.50
N SER A 145 11.47 -14.45 1.64
CA SER A 145 11.92 -13.08 1.86
C SER A 145 13.23 -12.85 1.12
N VAL A 146 13.39 -11.69 0.48
CA VAL A 146 14.66 -11.26 -0.10
C VAL A 146 15.72 -11.25 1.01
N ASN A 147 16.73 -12.10 0.87
CA ASN A 147 17.92 -12.09 1.72
C ASN A 147 19.05 -11.33 1.01
N SER A 148 20.12 -11.03 1.74
CA SER A 148 21.22 -10.22 1.20
C SER A 148 21.92 -10.88 0.01
N ASP A 149 22.08 -12.20 0.05
CA ASP A 149 22.82 -12.94 -1.00
C ASP A 149 22.04 -12.92 -2.32
N LEU A 150 20.74 -13.24 -2.26
CA LEU A 150 19.84 -13.13 -3.41
C LEU A 150 19.82 -11.71 -3.95
N TYR A 151 19.83 -10.70 -3.07
CA TYR A 151 19.86 -9.31 -3.51
C TYR A 151 21.14 -8.98 -4.28
N VAL A 152 22.30 -9.40 -3.75
CA VAL A 152 23.59 -9.22 -4.44
C VAL A 152 23.60 -9.92 -5.79
N ASP A 153 23.01 -11.11 -5.90
CA ASP A 153 22.91 -11.83 -7.17
C ASP A 153 22.01 -11.11 -8.18
N ILE A 154 20.88 -10.55 -7.74
CA ILE A 154 20.02 -9.69 -8.57
C ILE A 154 20.80 -8.45 -9.07
N LEU A 155 21.60 -7.82 -8.20
CA LEU A 155 22.42 -6.67 -8.59
C LEU A 155 23.57 -7.05 -9.53
N LYS A 156 24.11 -8.27 -9.45
CA LYS A 156 25.17 -8.74 -10.36
C LYS A 156 24.64 -9.20 -11.71
N THR A 157 23.35 -9.47 -11.80
CA THR A 157 22.69 -9.96 -13.02
C THR A 157 21.82 -8.86 -13.59
N SER A 158 20.59 -8.73 -13.12
CA SER A 158 19.54 -7.88 -13.71
C SER A 158 19.89 -6.40 -13.74
N LEU A 159 20.59 -5.89 -12.73
CA LEU A 159 21.07 -4.50 -12.73
C LEU A 159 22.17 -4.30 -13.78
N VAL A 160 23.16 -5.20 -13.84
CA VAL A 160 24.26 -5.13 -14.82
C VAL A 160 23.72 -5.25 -16.23
N ASP A 161 22.83 -6.23 -16.49
CA ASP A 161 22.17 -6.41 -17.78
C ASP A 161 21.39 -5.14 -18.20
N THR A 162 20.77 -4.45 -17.23
CA THR A 162 20.05 -3.19 -17.49
C THR A 162 21.02 -2.10 -17.91
N LEU A 163 22.16 -1.98 -17.24
CA LEU A 163 23.18 -1.00 -17.59
C LEU A 163 23.73 -1.27 -18.99
N GLU A 164 24.07 -2.52 -19.29
CA GLU A 164 24.54 -2.93 -20.62
C GLU A 164 23.51 -2.64 -21.71
N HIS A 165 22.23 -2.93 -21.47
CA HIS A 165 21.15 -2.63 -22.42
C HIS A 165 21.06 -1.14 -22.78
N PHE A 166 21.28 -0.25 -21.81
CA PHE A 166 21.30 1.20 -22.03
C PHE A 166 22.70 1.75 -22.38
N GLY A 167 23.69 0.88 -22.62
CA GLY A 167 25.06 1.28 -22.94
C GLY A 167 25.73 2.08 -21.82
N LYS A 168 25.41 1.78 -20.56
CA LYS A 168 25.93 2.43 -19.35
C LYS A 168 26.88 1.50 -18.60
N THR A 169 27.77 2.11 -17.83
CA THR A 169 28.62 1.44 -16.85
C THR A 169 28.17 1.80 -15.43
N PRO A 170 28.58 1.04 -14.39
CA PRO A 170 28.30 1.40 -13.01
C PRO A 170 28.78 2.81 -12.62
N SER A 171 29.81 3.35 -13.27
CA SER A 171 30.29 4.71 -13.07
C SER A 171 29.37 5.80 -13.64
N ASP A 172 28.51 5.45 -14.59
CA ASP A 172 27.60 6.39 -15.25
C ASP A 172 26.32 6.63 -14.45
N VAL A 173 26.03 5.77 -13.48
CA VAL A 173 24.79 5.78 -12.71
C VAL A 173 25.02 5.98 -11.21
N ARG A 174 24.00 6.53 -10.55
CA ARG A 174 23.86 6.60 -9.10
C ARG A 174 22.62 5.82 -8.69
N ILE A 175 22.78 4.93 -7.72
CA ILE A 175 21.70 4.15 -7.10
C ILE A 175 21.46 4.70 -5.71
#